data_AF-A0A9K3IFN4-F1
#
_entry.id   AF-A0A9K3IFN4-F1
#
_cell.length_a   1.000
_cell.length_b   1.000
_cell.length_c   1.000
_cell.angle_alpha   90.00
_cell.angle_beta   90.00
_cell.angle_gamma   90.00
#
_symmetry.space_group_name_H-M   'P 1'
#
loop_
_entity.id
_entity.type
_entity.pdbx_description
1 polymer ?
#
loop_
_entity_poly.entity_id
_entity_poly.type
_entity_poly.pdbx_seq_one_letter_code
_entity_poly.pdbx_strand_id
1 'polypeptide(L)'
;MSFRIVICLISVVQYGSVPLKTYLPEGDIDLTVISVPDSRNLPLNVYHALLAEEHNGNDEYKLKDIRFIDAKVKLVKCVVNDITIDISFNQLSGLCALCFLEQMDHLIGRNHLFKRSIVLIKSWCYYESHIMGAMYGLLSTYALETLVLYIFRMYNASLASPLMVLYVFLEYYSKFNWDKFGISIDGPVNLSLLPDIVGKKEIIKLGVFGVAF
;
A
#
# COMPACT_ATOMS: atom_id res chain seq x y z
N MET A 1 12.58 -38.48 -24.39
CA MET A 1 12.70 -37.01 -24.44
C MET A 1 11.29 -36.43 -24.24
N SER A 2 10.98 -35.88 -23.07
CA SER A 2 9.66 -35.31 -22.79
C SER A 2 9.73 -33.80 -22.98
N PHE A 3 9.10 -33.30 -24.05
CA PHE A 3 8.90 -31.87 -24.25
C PHE A 3 7.77 -31.42 -23.33
N ARG A 4 8.12 -30.77 -22.21
CA ARG A 4 7.15 -30.02 -21.41
C ARG A 4 6.99 -28.63 -22.02
N ILE A 5 5.86 -28.38 -22.66
CA ILE A 5 5.43 -27.02 -22.98
C ILE A 5 5.05 -26.37 -21.64
N VAL A 6 5.88 -25.44 -21.17
CA VAL A 6 5.55 -24.59 -20.01
C VAL A 6 4.82 -23.38 -20.57
N ILE A 7 3.50 -23.34 -20.40
CA ILE A 7 2.71 -22.14 -20.68
C ILE A 7 3.02 -21.14 -19.56
N CYS A 8 3.64 -20.02 -19.89
CA CYS A 8 3.84 -18.90 -18.97
C CYS A 8 2.64 -17.97 -19.09
N LEU A 9 1.85 -17.86 -18.02
CA LEU A 9 0.78 -16.87 -17.93
C LEU A 9 1.34 -15.62 -17.25
N ILE A 10 1.27 -14.48 -17.94
CA ILE A 10 1.66 -13.17 -17.41
C ILE A 10 0.42 -12.28 -17.36
N SER A 11 0.15 -11.70 -16.20
CA SER A 11 -0.91 -10.71 -16.01
C SER A 11 -0.36 -9.51 -15.27
N VAL A 12 -0.77 -8.31 -15.66
CA VAL A 12 -0.43 -7.06 -14.96
C VAL A 12 -1.69 -6.55 -14.26
N VAL A 13 -1.60 -6.30 -12.95
CA VAL A 13 -2.75 -5.91 -12.14
C VAL A 13 -2.39 -4.69 -11.30
N GLN A 14 -3.28 -3.70 -11.26
CA GLN A 14 -3.15 -2.56 -10.35
C GLN A 14 -3.58 -2.96 -8.94
N TYR A 15 -2.87 -2.44 -7.94
CA TYR A 15 -3.29 -2.52 -6.54
C TYR A 15 -3.06 -1.16 -5.84
N GLY A 16 -3.31 -1.09 -4.53
CA GLY A 16 -3.09 0.14 -3.76
C GLY A 16 -4.16 1.21 -3.98
N SER A 17 -3.77 2.48 -3.82
CA SER A 17 -4.72 3.59 -3.70
C SER A 17 -5.48 3.92 -4.98
N VAL A 18 -4.91 3.66 -6.17
CA VAL A 18 -5.57 3.96 -7.45
C VAL A 18 -6.84 3.12 -7.65
N PRO A 19 -6.77 1.77 -7.65
CA PRO A 19 -7.97 0.95 -7.77
C PRO A 19 -8.91 1.07 -6.56
N LEU A 20 -8.39 1.37 -5.36
CA LEU A 20 -9.22 1.65 -4.16
C LEU A 20 -9.92 3.02 -4.23
N LYS A 21 -9.53 3.91 -5.16
CA LYS A 21 -10.01 5.30 -5.30
C LYS A 21 -9.71 6.17 -4.07
N THR A 22 -8.54 5.96 -3.45
CA THR A 22 -8.02 6.70 -2.28
C THR A 22 -6.65 7.36 -2.58
N TYR A 23 -6.38 7.63 -3.85
CA TYR A 23 -5.13 8.24 -4.31
C TYR A 23 -5.12 9.77 -4.09
N LEU A 24 -3.91 10.32 -3.96
CA LEU A 24 -3.65 11.76 -4.02
C LEU A 24 -3.06 12.09 -5.40
N PRO A 25 -3.10 13.36 -5.86
CA PRO A 25 -2.54 13.77 -7.15
C PRO A 25 -1.06 13.41 -7.34
N GLU A 26 -0.28 13.43 -6.26
CA GLU A 26 1.15 13.12 -6.23
C GLU A 26 1.43 11.63 -5.96
N GLY A 27 0.39 10.82 -5.85
CA GLY A 27 0.51 9.38 -5.60
C GLY A 27 1.12 8.63 -6.78
N ASP A 28 1.74 7.50 -6.46
CA ASP A 28 2.24 6.52 -7.42
C ASP A 28 1.13 5.57 -7.91
N ILE A 29 1.42 4.90 -9.04
CA ILE A 29 0.64 3.77 -9.54
C ILE A 29 1.38 2.48 -9.18
N ASP A 30 0.77 1.71 -8.29
CA ASP A 30 1.21 0.37 -7.92
C ASP A 30 0.73 -0.68 -8.94
N LEU A 31 1.68 -1.38 -9.55
CA LEU A 31 1.44 -2.53 -10.43
C LEU A 31 2.05 -3.79 -9.83
N THR A 32 1.41 -4.93 -10.04
CA THR A 32 2.03 -6.23 -9.83
C THR A 32 1.95 -7.08 -11.08
N VAL A 33 3.10 -7.63 -11.49
CA VAL A 33 3.19 -8.60 -12.56
C VAL A 33 3.09 -9.99 -11.96
N ILE A 34 2.02 -10.68 -12.28
CA ILE A 34 1.76 -12.06 -11.87
C ILE A 34 2.28 -12.99 -12.96
N SER A 35 3.12 -13.95 -12.58
CA SER A 35 3.68 -14.96 -13.48
C SER A 35 3.48 -16.36 -12.92
N VAL A 36 2.91 -17.25 -13.74
CA VAL A 36 2.74 -18.67 -13.39
C VAL A 36 3.35 -19.54 -14.51
N PRO A 37 4.39 -20.36 -14.21
CA PRO A 37 5.09 -20.45 -12.93
C PRO A 37 5.86 -19.15 -12.59
N ASP A 38 6.20 -18.99 -11.31
CA ASP A 38 7.01 -17.86 -10.85
C ASP A 38 8.38 -17.87 -11.56
N SER A 39 8.75 -16.71 -12.11
CA SER A 39 9.97 -16.53 -12.88
C SER A 39 10.88 -15.56 -12.16
N ARG A 40 11.94 -16.10 -11.55
CA ARG A 40 12.94 -15.32 -10.80
C ARG A 40 13.64 -14.23 -11.62
N ASN A 41 13.69 -14.40 -12.94
CA ASN A 41 14.32 -13.47 -13.88
C ASN A 41 13.36 -12.41 -14.41
N LEU A 42 12.04 -12.57 -14.18
CA LEU A 42 11.03 -11.64 -14.68
C LEU A 42 11.26 -10.18 -14.24
N PRO A 43 11.66 -9.87 -12.99
CA PRO A 43 11.97 -8.50 -12.60
C PRO A 43 13.07 -7.86 -13.45
N LEU A 44 14.13 -8.62 -13.73
CA LEU A 44 15.26 -8.14 -14.52
C LEU A 44 14.89 -8.01 -16.00
N ASN A 45 14.09 -8.93 -16.52
CA ASN A 45 13.58 -8.86 -17.89
C ASN A 45 12.69 -7.62 -18.09
N VAL A 46 11.79 -7.32 -17.15
CA VAL A 46 10.94 -6.11 -17.20
C VAL A 46 11.81 -4.85 -17.12
N TYR A 47 12.80 -4.81 -16.24
CA TYR A 47 13.75 -3.70 -16.16
C TYR A 47 14.47 -3.45 -17.49
N HIS A 48 15.03 -4.50 -18.11
CA HIS A 48 15.72 -4.36 -19.40
C HIS A 48 14.77 -4.00 -20.55
N ALA A 49 13.53 -4.51 -20.55
CA ALA A 49 12.53 -4.13 -21.54
C ALA A 49 12.20 -2.64 -21.44
N LEU A 50 12.01 -2.11 -20.22
CA LEU A 50 11.75 -0.69 -20.01
C LEU A 50 12.95 0.18 -20.46
N LEU A 51 14.19 -0.24 -20.19
CA LEU A 51 15.38 0.49 -20.66
C LEU A 51 15.46 0.53 -22.20
N ALA A 52 15.11 -0.56 -22.86
CA ALA A 52 15.06 -0.61 -24.32
C ALA A 52 13.98 0.34 -24.86
N GLU A 53 12.79 0.38 -24.23
CA GLU A 53 11.70 1.29 -24.62
C GLU A 53 12.04 2.76 -24.38
N GLU A 54 12.75 3.10 -23.29
CA GLU A 54 13.25 4.46 -23.05
C GLU A 54 14.20 4.91 -24.17
N HIS A 55 15.08 4.02 -24.65
CA HIS A 55 15.99 4.31 -25.76
C HIS A 55 15.28 4.39 -27.11
N ASN A 56 14.30 3.51 -27.37
CA ASN A 56 13.54 3.51 -28.62
C ASN A 56 12.71 4.79 -28.78
N GLY A 57 12.28 5.38 -27.66
CA GLY A 57 11.46 6.58 -27.64
C GLY A 57 10.00 6.27 -27.99
N ASN A 58 9.09 6.86 -27.23
CA ASN A 58 7.66 6.77 -27.48
C ASN A 58 7.05 8.16 -27.28
N ASP A 59 6.34 8.67 -28.30
CA ASP A 59 5.73 10.00 -28.28
C ASP A 59 4.49 10.06 -27.38
N GLU A 60 3.79 8.93 -27.20
CA GLU A 60 2.57 8.82 -26.39
C GLU A 60 2.88 8.59 -24.91
N TYR A 61 3.86 7.73 -24.61
CA TYR A 61 4.25 7.36 -23.24
C TYR A 61 5.73 7.65 -23.00
N LYS A 62 6.01 8.85 -22.47
CA LYS A 62 7.38 9.27 -22.17
C LYS A 62 7.88 8.58 -20.91
N LEU A 63 8.67 7.54 -21.11
CA LEU A 63 9.32 6.78 -20.06
C LEU A 63 10.63 7.45 -19.64
N LYS A 64 10.85 7.57 -18.33
CA LYS A 64 12.09 8.08 -17.75
C LYS A 64 12.36 7.48 -16.36
N ASP A 65 13.53 7.75 -15.80
CA ASP A 65 13.90 7.46 -14.41
C ASP A 65 13.72 5.98 -14.01
N ILE A 66 14.08 5.05 -14.91
CA ILE A 66 13.94 3.62 -14.66
C ILE A 66 14.97 3.14 -13.63
N ARG A 67 14.51 2.46 -12.57
CA ARG A 67 15.35 1.97 -11.46
C ARG A 67 14.97 0.55 -11.08
N PHE A 68 15.98 -0.29 -10.89
CA PHE A 68 15.82 -1.61 -10.29
C PHE A 68 16.16 -1.57 -8.81
N ILE A 69 15.26 -2.06 -7.95
CA ILE A 69 15.46 -2.13 -6.51
C ILE A 69 15.51 -3.61 -6.11
N ASP A 70 16.70 -4.06 -5.73
CA ASP A 70 16.94 -5.43 -5.26
C ASP A 70 16.80 -5.53 -3.74
N ALA A 71 15.55 -5.45 -3.27
CA ALA A 71 15.18 -5.67 -1.88
C ALA A 71 14.51 -7.04 -1.69
N LYS A 72 14.08 -7.37 -0.47
CA LYS A 72 13.31 -8.59 -0.16
C LYS A 72 12.13 -8.80 -1.12
N VAL A 73 11.47 -7.70 -1.50
CA VAL A 73 10.55 -7.63 -2.63
C VAL A 73 11.26 -6.84 -3.73
N LYS A 74 11.52 -7.49 -4.86
CA LYS A 74 12.13 -6.84 -6.03
C LYS A 74 11.12 -5.88 -6.64
N LEU A 75 11.57 -4.67 -6.95
CA LEU A 75 10.74 -3.65 -7.58
C LEU A 75 11.45 -3.09 -8.81
N VAL A 76 10.66 -2.74 -9.82
CA VAL A 76 11.10 -1.88 -10.92
C VAL A 76 10.29 -0.60 -10.81
N LYS A 77 10.97 0.53 -10.66
CA LYS A 77 10.35 1.85 -10.65
C LYS A 77 10.61 2.56 -11.97
N CYS A 78 9.66 3.32 -12.45
CA CYS A 78 9.84 4.22 -13.59
C CYS A 78 8.87 5.39 -13.50
N VAL A 79 9.06 6.39 -14.35
CA VAL A 79 8.13 7.50 -14.51
C VAL A 79 7.60 7.49 -15.94
N VAL A 80 6.27 7.54 -16.08
CA VAL A 80 5.59 7.63 -17.39
C VAL A 80 4.74 8.90 -17.39
N ASN A 81 5.01 9.83 -18.30
CA ASN A 81 4.28 11.10 -18.41
C ASN A 81 4.15 11.82 -17.04
N ASP A 82 5.26 11.91 -16.30
CA ASP A 82 5.36 12.50 -14.96
C ASP A 82 4.62 11.77 -13.82
N ILE A 83 4.06 10.59 -14.10
CA ILE A 83 3.46 9.70 -13.09
C ILE A 83 4.47 8.64 -12.67
N THR A 84 4.70 8.49 -11.37
CA THR A 84 5.57 7.43 -10.83
C THR A 84 4.83 6.10 -10.85
N ILE A 85 5.49 5.05 -11.36
CA ILE A 85 4.97 3.69 -11.41
C ILE A 85 5.89 2.77 -10.62
N ASP A 86 5.30 2.05 -9.66
CA ASP A 86 5.96 1.04 -8.85
C ASP A 86 5.52 -0.35 -9.32
N ILE A 87 6.43 -1.09 -9.96
CA ILE A 87 6.17 -2.43 -10.50
C ILE A 87 6.76 -3.48 -9.57
N SER A 88 5.88 -4.24 -8.94
CA SER A 88 6.18 -5.40 -8.11
C SER A 88 5.90 -6.71 -8.86
N PHE A 89 6.28 -7.85 -8.26
CA PHE A 89 6.15 -9.16 -8.88
C PHE A 89 5.51 -10.14 -7.90
N ASN A 90 4.43 -10.80 -8.32
CA ASN A 90 3.67 -11.75 -7.50
C ASN A 90 3.28 -11.19 -6.10
N GLN A 91 2.95 -9.90 -6.01
CA GLN A 91 2.63 -9.21 -4.76
C GLN A 91 1.17 -9.45 -4.32
N LEU A 92 0.88 -10.67 -3.90
CA LEU A 92 -0.48 -11.08 -3.49
C LEU A 92 -0.98 -10.30 -2.26
N SER A 93 -0.11 -9.92 -1.34
CA SER A 93 -0.50 -9.18 -0.14
C SER A 93 -1.12 -7.81 -0.44
N GLY A 94 -0.62 -7.11 -1.48
CA GLY A 94 -1.19 -5.83 -1.93
C GLY A 94 -2.59 -6.00 -2.51
N LEU A 95 -2.82 -7.09 -3.27
CA LEU A 95 -4.13 -7.44 -3.81
C LEU A 95 -5.11 -7.84 -2.70
N CYS A 96 -4.65 -8.62 -1.72
CA CYS A 96 -5.47 -8.98 -0.55
C CYS A 96 -5.86 -7.75 0.26
N ALA A 97 -4.93 -6.81 0.50
CA ALA A 97 -5.22 -5.56 1.19
C ALA A 97 -6.26 -4.72 0.44
N LEU A 98 -6.11 -4.56 -0.88
CA LEU A 98 -7.10 -3.89 -1.73
C LEU A 98 -8.49 -4.54 -1.59
N CYS A 99 -8.58 -5.86 -1.77
CA CYS A 99 -9.84 -6.59 -1.69
C CYS A 99 -10.48 -6.49 -0.30
N PHE A 100 -9.67 -6.55 0.76
CA PHE A 100 -10.14 -6.39 2.12
C PHE A 100 -10.72 -4.99 2.36
N LEU A 101 -9.98 -3.94 2.00
CA LEU A 101 -10.43 -2.56 2.19
C LEU A 101 -11.65 -2.20 1.34
N GLU A 102 -11.74 -2.76 0.12
CA GLU A 102 -12.95 -2.69 -0.69
C GLU A 102 -14.15 -3.31 0.03
N GLN A 103 -14.01 -4.52 0.57
CA GLN A 103 -15.10 -5.15 1.32
C GLN A 103 -15.49 -4.35 2.57
N MET A 104 -14.52 -3.82 3.31
CA MET A 104 -14.79 -3.00 4.49
C MET A 104 -15.55 -1.71 4.13
N ASP A 105 -15.20 -1.06 3.03
CA ASP A 105 -15.93 0.12 2.55
C ASP A 105 -17.39 -0.20 2.19
N HIS A 106 -17.63 -1.33 1.51
CA HIS A 106 -18.98 -1.79 1.19
C HIS A 106 -19.79 -2.11 2.45
N LEU A 107 -19.17 -2.76 3.43
CA LEU A 107 -19.81 -3.12 4.71
C LEU A 107 -20.15 -1.88 5.56
N ILE A 108 -19.25 -0.89 5.60
CA ILE A 108 -19.50 0.40 6.29
C ILE A 108 -20.58 1.19 5.54
N GLY A 109 -20.56 1.17 4.21
CA GLY A 109 -21.53 1.84 3.35
C GLY A 109 -21.48 3.37 3.48
N ARG A 110 -22.67 3.98 3.59
CA ARG A 110 -22.83 5.44 3.76
C ARG A 110 -22.17 6.27 2.66
N ASN A 111 -22.36 5.83 1.41
CA ASN A 111 -21.81 6.48 0.23
C ASN A 111 -20.27 6.63 0.34
N HIS A 112 -19.60 5.48 0.51
CA HIS A 112 -18.14 5.35 0.59
C HIS A 112 -17.52 6.28 1.66
N LEU A 113 -18.17 6.40 2.83
CA LEU A 113 -17.72 7.29 3.89
C LEU A 113 -16.31 6.93 4.38
N PHE A 114 -15.97 5.64 4.37
CA PHE A 114 -14.65 5.15 4.73
C PHE A 114 -13.57 5.64 3.76
N LYS A 115 -13.71 5.38 2.46
CA LYS A 115 -12.75 5.87 1.44
C LYS A 115 -12.64 7.39 1.40
N ARG A 116 -13.77 8.11 1.48
CA ARG A 116 -13.78 9.58 1.52
C ARG A 116 -13.03 10.12 2.74
N SER A 117 -13.14 9.45 3.88
CA SER A 117 -12.37 9.76 5.09
C SER A 117 -10.88 9.46 4.90
N ILE A 118 -10.53 8.33 4.27
CA ILE A 118 -9.13 8.01 3.94
C ILE A 118 -8.52 9.13 3.10
N VAL A 119 -9.19 9.59 2.03
CA VAL A 119 -8.67 10.68 1.19
C VAL A 119 -8.41 11.93 2.02
N LEU A 120 -9.38 12.37 2.83
CA LEU A 120 -9.22 13.58 3.64
C LEU A 120 -8.08 13.45 4.67
N ILE A 121 -8.02 12.34 5.40
CA ILE A 121 -7.01 12.13 6.43
C ILE A 121 -5.63 11.96 5.78
N LYS A 122 -5.55 11.25 4.65
CA LYS A 122 -4.32 11.10 3.88
C LYS A 122 -3.81 12.45 3.37
N SER A 123 -4.70 13.32 2.88
CA SER A 123 -4.34 14.69 2.51
C SER A 123 -3.79 15.48 3.70
N TRP A 124 -4.44 15.41 4.86
CA TRP A 124 -3.91 16.07 6.07
C TRP A 124 -2.54 15.51 6.47
N CYS A 125 -2.39 14.18 6.50
CA CYS A 125 -1.13 13.54 6.86
C CYS A 125 0.02 13.87 5.90
N TYR A 126 -0.28 14.08 4.61
CA TYR A 126 0.69 14.35 3.57
C TYR A 126 1.06 15.85 3.49
N TYR A 127 0.05 16.73 3.37
CA TYR A 127 0.27 18.16 3.12
C TYR A 127 0.50 18.97 4.40
N GLU A 128 -0.15 18.62 5.51
CA GLU A 128 -0.11 19.42 6.74
C GLU A 128 0.89 18.85 7.75
N SER A 129 0.74 17.58 8.12
CA SER A 129 1.55 17.02 9.21
C SER A 129 2.85 16.38 8.75
N HIS A 130 3.02 16.12 7.45
CA HIS A 130 4.18 15.47 6.85
C HIS A 130 4.57 14.13 7.52
N ILE A 131 3.59 13.29 7.85
CA ILE A 131 3.79 11.99 8.52
C ILE A 131 3.61 10.78 7.60
N MET A 132 3.48 10.98 6.29
CA MET A 132 3.34 9.93 5.28
C MET A 132 4.66 9.68 4.55
N GLY A 133 4.98 8.41 4.26
CA GLY A 133 6.13 8.05 3.43
C GLY A 133 6.97 6.92 4.03
N ALA A 134 6.55 5.67 3.82
CA ALA A 134 7.20 4.49 4.38
C ALA A 134 8.69 4.35 4.00
N MET A 135 9.09 4.84 2.83
CA MET A 135 10.51 4.85 2.41
C MET A 135 11.39 5.73 3.32
N TYR A 136 10.78 6.68 4.04
CA TYR A 136 11.44 7.57 4.99
C TYR A 136 11.17 7.17 6.46
N GLY A 137 10.63 5.97 6.70
CA GLY A 137 10.28 5.52 8.05
C GLY A 137 9.00 6.14 8.62
N LEU A 138 8.21 6.83 7.78
CA LEU A 138 6.93 7.43 8.16
C LEU A 138 5.75 6.47 7.90
N LEU A 139 4.51 6.90 8.15
CA LEU A 139 3.34 6.05 7.93
C LEU A 139 3.25 5.56 6.48
N SER A 140 3.02 4.26 6.34
CA SER A 140 2.59 3.69 5.06
C SER A 140 1.10 3.92 4.83
N THR A 141 0.68 3.92 3.57
CA THR A 141 -0.75 4.01 3.20
C THR A 141 -1.60 2.96 3.91
N TYR A 142 -1.17 1.70 3.90
CA TYR A 142 -1.91 0.61 4.55
C TYR A 142 -1.99 0.77 6.07
N ALA A 143 -0.94 1.33 6.69
CA ALA A 143 -0.96 1.65 8.12
C ALA A 143 -2.00 2.72 8.42
N LEU A 144 -2.02 3.82 7.65
CA LEU A 144 -3.02 4.87 7.80
C LEU A 144 -4.44 4.32 7.62
N GLU A 145 -4.68 3.53 6.57
CA GLU A 145 -5.98 2.91 6.29
C GLU A 145 -6.44 2.01 7.45
N THR A 146 -5.51 1.27 8.08
CA THR A 146 -5.78 0.46 9.27
C THR A 146 -6.20 1.31 10.46
N LEU A 147 -5.51 2.44 10.70
CA LEU A 147 -5.87 3.37 11.78
C LEU A 147 -7.26 3.98 11.55
N VAL A 148 -7.56 4.42 10.33
CA VAL A 148 -8.89 4.93 9.97
C VAL A 148 -9.96 3.86 10.15
N LEU A 149 -9.69 2.62 9.71
CA LEU A 149 -10.63 1.51 9.84
C LEU A 149 -10.97 1.21 11.30
N TYR A 150 -9.98 1.29 12.19
CA TYR A 150 -10.21 1.12 13.62
C TYR A 150 -11.11 2.23 14.22
N ILE A 151 -10.96 3.48 13.77
CA ILE A 151 -11.89 4.57 14.14
C ILE A 151 -13.32 4.24 13.71
N PHE A 152 -13.52 3.72 12.50
CA PHE A 152 -14.84 3.26 12.06
C PHE A 152 -15.36 2.11 12.92
N ARG A 153 -14.54 1.12 13.27
CA ARG A 153 -14.96 0.03 14.15
C ARG A 153 -15.49 0.54 15.49
N MET A 154 -14.77 1.48 16.12
CA MET A 154 -15.10 1.96 17.46
C MET A 154 -16.26 2.95 17.49
N TYR A 155 -16.38 3.80 16.46
CA TYR A 155 -17.28 4.95 16.46
C TYR A 155 -18.32 4.90 15.34
N ASN A 156 -18.52 3.74 14.67
CA ASN A 156 -19.34 3.63 13.46
C ASN A 156 -20.69 4.36 13.57
N ALA A 157 -21.39 4.23 14.70
CA ALA A 157 -22.72 4.83 14.88
C ALA A 157 -22.72 6.37 14.86
N SER A 158 -21.64 7.03 15.32
CA SER A 158 -21.56 8.49 15.43
C SER A 158 -20.92 9.17 14.23
N LEU A 159 -20.17 8.45 13.39
CA LEU A 159 -19.46 9.04 12.25
C LEU A 159 -20.40 9.41 11.09
N ALA A 160 -20.63 10.71 10.88
CA ALA A 160 -21.54 11.21 9.85
C ALA A 160 -20.86 11.82 8.61
N SER A 161 -19.59 12.24 8.71
CA SER A 161 -18.89 12.92 7.62
C SER A 161 -17.37 12.69 7.69
N PRO A 162 -16.62 12.82 6.58
CA PRO A 162 -15.17 12.70 6.58
C PRO A 162 -14.48 13.63 7.58
N LEU A 163 -14.99 14.86 7.74
CA LEU A 163 -14.44 15.83 8.70
C LEU A 163 -14.62 15.36 10.14
N MET A 164 -15.76 14.75 10.46
CA MET A 164 -15.98 14.17 11.79
C MET A 164 -15.06 12.97 12.03
N VAL A 165 -14.81 12.15 11.00
CA VAL A 165 -13.83 11.05 11.11
C VAL A 165 -12.42 11.60 11.36
N LEU A 166 -12.00 12.65 10.66
CA LEU A 166 -10.73 13.32 10.92
C LEU A 166 -10.66 13.85 12.36
N TYR A 167 -11.72 14.50 12.86
CA TYR A 167 -11.77 14.99 14.24
C TYR A 167 -11.57 13.86 15.26
N VAL A 168 -12.35 12.77 15.13
CA VAL A 168 -12.24 11.62 16.05
C VAL A 168 -10.89 10.93 15.90
N PHE A 169 -10.35 10.83 14.69
CA PHE A 169 -9.01 10.28 14.44
C PHE A 169 -7.94 11.07 15.20
N LEU A 170 -7.92 12.41 15.07
CA LEU A 170 -6.98 13.28 15.77
C LEU A 170 -7.17 13.21 17.29
N GLU A 171 -8.43 13.25 17.76
CA GLU A 171 -8.73 13.18 19.18
C GLU A 171 -8.29 11.86 19.81
N TYR A 172 -8.54 10.73 19.13
CA TYR A 172 -8.18 9.41 19.63
C TYR A 172 -6.66 9.21 19.63
N TYR A 173 -6.00 9.45 18.50
CA TYR A 173 -4.58 9.13 18.34
C TYR A 173 -3.64 10.13 19.01
N SER A 174 -4.09 11.35 19.31
CA SER A 174 -3.32 12.28 20.17
C SER A 174 -3.21 11.82 21.62
N LYS A 175 -4.14 10.96 22.08
CA LYS A 175 -4.17 10.41 23.45
C LYS A 175 -3.68 8.97 23.51
N PHE A 176 -3.38 8.35 22.37
CA PHE A 176 -2.99 6.95 22.30
C PHE A 176 -1.57 6.75 22.82
N ASN A 177 -1.38 5.74 23.68
CA ASN A 177 -0.08 5.44 24.27
C ASN A 177 0.73 4.54 23.31
N TRP A 178 1.41 5.19 22.37
CA TRP A 178 2.28 4.54 21.37
C TRP A 178 3.49 3.83 21.98
N ASP A 179 3.96 4.24 23.17
CA ASP A 179 5.09 3.59 23.85
C ASP A 179 4.74 2.18 24.35
N LYS A 180 3.46 1.93 24.66
CA LYS A 180 3.00 0.67 25.26
C LYS A 180 2.19 -0.19 24.29
N PHE A 181 1.55 0.41 23.30
CA PHE A 181 0.62 -0.27 22.43
C PHE A 181 0.88 0.00 20.94
N GLY A 182 0.73 -1.03 20.12
CA GLY A 182 0.47 -0.91 18.69
C GLY A 182 -1.03 -0.94 18.41
N ILE A 183 -1.43 -0.69 17.17
CA ILE A 183 -2.85 -0.76 16.75
C ILE A 183 -3.08 -1.91 15.77
N SER A 184 -4.08 -2.73 16.08
CA SER A 184 -4.69 -3.69 15.17
C SER A 184 -6.10 -3.25 14.77
N ILE A 185 -6.68 -3.93 13.77
CA ILE A 185 -8.11 -3.75 13.45
C ILE A 185 -9.01 -4.16 14.63
N ASP A 186 -8.52 -5.03 15.53
CA ASP A 186 -9.19 -5.45 16.76
C ASP A 186 -8.95 -4.51 17.94
N GLY A 187 -8.07 -3.54 17.76
CA GLY A 187 -7.75 -2.51 18.74
C GLY A 187 -6.32 -2.58 19.27
N PRO A 188 -6.06 -1.93 20.42
CA PRO A 188 -4.72 -1.77 20.95
C PRO A 188 -4.10 -3.12 21.33
N VAL A 189 -2.88 -3.37 20.85
CA VAL A 189 -2.10 -4.58 21.12
C VAL A 189 -0.92 -4.19 22.01
N ASN A 190 -0.80 -4.81 23.18
CA ASN A 190 0.31 -4.54 24.08
C ASN A 190 1.62 -5.03 23.45
N LEU A 191 2.57 -4.12 23.25
CA LEU A 191 3.86 -4.42 22.63
C LEU A 191 4.65 -5.44 23.45
N SER A 192 4.49 -5.47 24.78
CA SER A 192 5.17 -6.44 25.65
C SER A 192 4.64 -7.88 25.53
N LEU A 193 3.47 -8.07 24.90
CA LEU A 193 2.86 -9.37 24.69
C LEU A 193 3.12 -9.90 23.27
N LEU A 194 3.72 -9.08 22.39
CA LEU A 194 4.11 -9.54 21.08
C LEU A 194 5.21 -10.59 21.26
N PRO A 195 5.13 -11.74 20.56
CA PRO A 195 6.19 -12.73 20.61
C PRO A 195 7.51 -12.07 20.21
N ASP A 196 8.63 -12.50 20.79
CA ASP A 196 9.97 -12.10 20.35
C ASP A 196 10.19 -12.63 18.93
N ILE A 197 9.75 -11.87 17.94
CA ILE A 197 10.01 -12.17 16.55
C ILE A 197 11.46 -11.76 16.31
N VAL A 198 12.37 -12.72 16.49
CA VAL A 198 13.79 -12.59 16.14
C VAL A 198 13.92 -12.51 14.62
N GLY A 199 13.54 -11.36 14.07
CA GLY A 199 14.08 -10.83 12.83
C GLY A 199 15.00 -9.69 13.21
N LYS A 200 16.19 -9.60 12.59
CA LYS A 200 17.05 -8.40 12.64
C LYS A 200 16.17 -7.15 12.58
N LYS A 201 16.52 -6.05 13.26
CA LYS A 201 15.88 -4.72 13.16
C LYS A 201 15.47 -4.41 11.70
N GLU A 202 14.29 -4.87 11.33
CA GLU A 202 13.70 -4.83 10.01
C GLU A 202 12.24 -4.65 10.35
N ILE A 203 11.72 -3.47 10.04
CA ILE A 203 10.34 -3.07 10.27
C ILE A 203 9.45 -4.22 9.77
N ILE A 204 8.88 -4.95 10.72
CA ILE A 204 8.16 -6.17 10.47
C ILE A 204 6.81 -5.77 9.87
N LYS A 205 6.73 -5.68 8.54
CA LYS A 205 5.47 -5.81 7.81
C LYS A 205 5.01 -7.28 7.88
N LEU A 206 4.67 -7.74 9.08
CA LEU A 206 3.86 -8.95 9.21
C LEU A 206 2.43 -8.58 8.85
N GLY A 207 1.77 -9.43 8.06
CA GLY A 207 0.32 -9.42 7.87
C GLY A 207 -0.46 -9.80 9.13
N VAL A 208 0.01 -9.36 10.30
CA VAL A 208 -0.75 -9.28 11.54
C VAL A 208 -1.05 -7.79 11.69
N PHE A 209 -2.33 -7.46 11.74
CA PHE A 209 -2.85 -6.11 11.90
C PHE A 209 -2.17 -5.39 13.06
N GLY A 210 -1.12 -4.63 12.80
CA GLY A 210 -0.27 -4.10 13.85
C GLY A 210 0.60 -2.99 13.29
N VAL A 211 0.10 -1.75 13.32
CA VAL A 211 0.97 -0.58 13.13
C VAL A 211 1.66 -0.36 14.47
N ALA A 212 2.93 -0.75 14.55
CA ALA A 212 3.86 -0.26 15.56
C ALA A 212 4.78 0.75 14.86
N PHE A 213 4.88 1.94 15.43
CA PHE A 213 5.91 2.92 15.09
C PHE A 213 7.22 2.54 15.77
#